data_AF-A0A162GPQ1-F1
#
_entry.id   AF-A0A162GPQ1-F1
#
_cell.length_a   1.000
_cell.length_b   1.000
_cell.length_c   1.000
_cell.angle_alpha   90.00
_cell.angle_beta   90.00
_cell.angle_gamma   90.00
#
_symmetry.space_group_name_H-M   'P 1'
#
loop_
_entity.id
_entity.type
_entity.pdbx_description
1 polymer ?
#
loop_
_entity_poly.entity_id
_entity_poly.type
_entity_poly.pdbx_seq_one_letter_code
_entity_poly.pdbx_strand_id
1 'polypeptide(L)'
;MGMTPLEGLVMGTRSGDLDPAVVFHLARKAGLSIDDLDTLLNRRSGLLGLSGRGDMRDVQEASDAGDQRARAALEVYYHRLRHYVGAFYAQLGRVDAIVFTAGVGENVPAVRAGALRGLEGLGIELDPERNAARDRGARRISSDDSRVAVLVIPTDEELEIARQSLSVV
;
A
#
# COMPACT_ATOMS: atom_id res chain seq x y z
N MET A 1 0.21 -3.38 -10.36
CA MET A 1 -1.01 -4.02 -10.88
C MET A 1 -0.66 -4.60 -12.24
N GLY A 2 -1.28 -5.70 -12.65
CA GLY A 2 -1.05 -6.31 -13.96
C GLY A 2 -2.28 -6.25 -14.84
N MET A 3 -2.71 -7.40 -15.37
CA MET A 3 -3.85 -7.46 -16.30
C MET A 3 -5.14 -6.92 -15.69
N THR A 4 -5.35 -7.12 -14.38
CA THR A 4 -6.49 -6.59 -13.65
C THR A 4 -6.03 -5.82 -12.42
N PRO A 5 -6.93 -5.05 -11.78
CA PRO A 5 -6.64 -4.40 -10.52
C PRO A 5 -6.39 -5.32 -9.31
N LEU A 6 -6.49 -6.65 -9.45
CA LEU A 6 -6.34 -7.59 -8.35
C LEU A 6 -4.88 -7.84 -7.96
N GLU A 7 -3.99 -7.85 -8.95
CA GLU A 7 -2.56 -8.15 -8.75
C GLU A 7 -1.84 -7.01 -8.00
N GLY A 8 -0.96 -7.40 -7.08
CA GLY A 8 0.02 -6.54 -6.45
C GLY A 8 -0.12 -6.46 -4.94
N LEU A 9 -0.38 -5.23 -4.50
CA LEU A 9 -0.46 -4.89 -3.08
C LEU A 9 -1.71 -5.48 -2.43
N VAL A 10 -1.61 -5.72 -1.13
CA VAL A 10 -2.78 -5.89 -0.27
C VAL A 10 -3.57 -4.59 -0.30
N MET A 11 -4.89 -4.68 -0.44
CA MET A 11 -5.79 -3.51 -0.47
C MET A 11 -6.85 -3.64 0.63
N GLY A 12 -7.82 -2.71 0.67
CA GLY A 12 -8.93 -2.78 1.62
C GLY A 12 -9.72 -4.09 1.52
N THR A 13 -10.13 -4.49 0.31
CA THR A 13 -10.93 -5.72 0.09
C THR A 13 -10.31 -6.71 -0.91
N ARG A 14 -9.27 -6.29 -1.63
CA ARG A 14 -8.58 -7.12 -2.63
C ARG A 14 -7.39 -7.84 -2.02
N SER A 15 -7.14 -9.07 -2.46
CA SER A 15 -6.05 -9.91 -1.94
C SER A 15 -4.65 -9.35 -2.25
N GLY A 16 -4.45 -8.78 -3.43
CA GLY A 16 -3.09 -8.61 -3.98
C GLY A 16 -2.55 -9.95 -4.47
N ASP A 17 -1.22 -10.06 -4.58
CA ASP A 17 -0.59 -11.32 -5.04
C ASP A 17 -0.77 -12.45 -4.03
N LEU A 18 -1.06 -13.62 -4.55
CA LEU A 18 -1.09 -14.90 -3.87
C LEU A 18 -0.55 -15.99 -4.79
N ASP A 19 -0.18 -17.12 -4.21
CA ASP A 19 0.15 -18.32 -4.97
C ASP A 19 -1.07 -18.76 -5.81
N PRO A 20 -0.95 -18.88 -7.15
CA PRO A 20 -2.04 -19.36 -8.00
C PRO A 20 -2.65 -20.69 -7.55
N ALA A 21 -1.87 -21.56 -6.89
CA ALA A 21 -2.34 -22.84 -6.37
C ALA A 21 -3.44 -22.71 -5.31
N VAL A 22 -3.52 -21.59 -4.59
CA VAL A 22 -4.56 -21.32 -3.59
C VAL A 22 -5.95 -21.33 -4.22
N VAL A 23 -6.10 -20.77 -5.43
CA VAL A 23 -7.38 -20.71 -6.15
C VAL A 23 -7.89 -22.12 -6.45
N PHE A 24 -7.00 -22.99 -6.96
CA PHE A 24 -7.35 -24.38 -7.24
C PHE A 24 -7.65 -25.17 -5.96
N HIS A 25 -6.92 -24.89 -4.88
CA HIS A 25 -7.16 -25.53 -3.59
C HIS A 25 -8.56 -25.18 -3.07
N LEU A 26 -8.93 -23.89 -3.07
CA LEU A 26 -10.23 -23.43 -2.62
C LEU A 26 -11.37 -23.98 -3.48
N ALA A 27 -11.21 -24.01 -4.81
CA ALA A 27 -12.20 -24.65 -5.68
C ALA A 27 -12.41 -26.14 -5.32
N ARG A 28 -11.31 -26.89 -5.16
CA ARG A 28 -11.38 -28.35 -4.94
C ARG A 28 -11.81 -28.74 -3.52
N LYS A 29 -11.42 -27.96 -2.51
CA LYS A 29 -11.59 -28.32 -1.09
C LYS A 29 -12.71 -27.57 -0.41
N ALA A 30 -12.89 -26.29 -0.74
CA ALA A 30 -13.99 -25.48 -0.23
C ALA A 30 -15.20 -25.44 -1.18
N GLY A 31 -15.10 -26.06 -2.37
CA GLY A 31 -16.21 -26.14 -3.33
C GLY A 31 -16.60 -24.81 -3.94
N LEU A 32 -15.71 -23.80 -3.91
CA LEU A 32 -16.01 -22.47 -4.42
C LEU A 32 -16.05 -22.47 -5.96
N SER A 33 -17.08 -21.84 -6.51
CA SER A 33 -17.17 -21.56 -7.95
C SER A 33 -16.18 -20.47 -8.38
N ILE A 34 -16.03 -20.27 -9.70
CA ILE A 34 -15.21 -19.17 -10.24
C ILE A 34 -15.72 -17.81 -9.75
N ASP A 35 -17.04 -17.60 -9.73
CA ASP A 35 -17.66 -16.35 -9.28
C ASP A 35 -17.49 -16.14 -7.76
N ASP A 36 -17.54 -17.21 -6.97
CA ASP A 36 -17.26 -17.15 -5.53
C ASP A 36 -15.81 -16.76 -5.26
N LEU A 37 -14.87 -17.30 -6.05
CA LEU A 37 -13.45 -17.00 -5.98
C LEU A 37 -13.16 -15.56 -6.41
N ASP A 38 -13.77 -15.09 -7.49
CA ASP A 38 -13.65 -13.69 -7.91
C ASP A 38 -14.16 -12.75 -6.82
N THR A 39 -15.35 -13.03 -6.28
CA THR A 39 -15.93 -12.26 -5.17
C THR A 39 -15.04 -12.32 -3.93
N LEU A 40 -14.50 -13.49 -3.59
CA LEU A 40 -13.59 -13.66 -2.46
C LEU A 40 -12.34 -12.78 -2.62
N LEU A 41 -11.66 -12.88 -3.76
CA LEU A 41 -10.40 -12.20 -3.99
C LEU A 41 -10.57 -10.69 -4.18
N ASN A 42 -11.68 -10.23 -4.76
CA ASN A 42 -11.93 -8.81 -5.00
C ASN A 42 -12.63 -8.07 -3.85
N ARG A 43 -13.52 -8.74 -3.11
CA ARG A 43 -14.47 -8.08 -2.19
C ARG A 43 -14.37 -8.54 -0.74
N ARG A 44 -13.79 -9.71 -0.46
CA ARG A 44 -13.76 -10.30 0.89
C ARG A 44 -12.34 -10.66 1.38
N SER A 45 -11.32 -10.16 0.71
CA SER A 45 -9.91 -10.39 1.04
C SER A 45 -9.26 -9.09 1.54
N GLY A 46 -7.94 -8.99 1.45
CA GLY A 46 -7.22 -7.79 1.86
C GLY A 46 -7.30 -7.53 3.36
N LEU A 47 -7.26 -6.25 3.75
CA LEU A 47 -7.43 -5.85 5.15
C LEU A 47 -8.76 -6.35 5.72
N LEU A 48 -9.85 -6.29 4.95
CA LEU A 48 -11.16 -6.79 5.37
C LEU A 48 -11.12 -8.28 5.71
N GLY A 49 -10.56 -9.10 4.82
CA GLY A 49 -10.47 -10.55 5.04
C GLY A 49 -9.57 -10.92 6.23
N LEU A 50 -8.52 -10.14 6.49
CA LEU A 50 -7.53 -10.42 7.55
C LEU A 50 -7.94 -9.88 8.92
N SER A 51 -8.62 -8.73 8.97
CA SER A 51 -8.92 -8.01 10.21
C SER A 51 -10.41 -7.85 10.50
N GLY A 52 -11.28 -8.13 9.53
CA GLY A 52 -12.71 -7.78 9.58
C GLY A 52 -13.00 -6.31 9.24
N ARG A 53 -12.00 -5.52 8.85
CA ARG A 53 -12.13 -4.08 8.55
C ARG A 53 -11.42 -3.72 7.24
N GLY A 54 -12.10 -2.99 6.35
CA GLY A 54 -11.58 -2.62 5.02
C GLY A 54 -10.91 -1.25 4.94
N ASP A 55 -11.26 -0.32 5.83
CA ASP A 55 -10.66 1.03 5.89
C ASP A 55 -9.39 1.01 6.76
N MET A 56 -8.32 1.60 6.28
CA MET A 56 -7.03 1.62 6.97
C MET A 56 -7.10 2.29 8.35
N ARG A 57 -7.92 3.32 8.53
CA ARG A 57 -8.05 4.03 9.80
C ARG A 57 -8.67 3.10 10.85
N ASP A 58 -9.75 2.41 10.50
CA ASP A 58 -10.42 1.47 11.40
C ASP A 58 -9.48 0.32 11.80
N VAL A 59 -8.65 -0.16 10.88
CA VAL A 59 -7.64 -1.20 11.16
C VAL A 59 -6.58 -0.67 12.12
N GLN A 60 -6.09 0.56 11.90
CA GLN A 60 -5.08 1.18 12.77
C GLN A 60 -5.62 1.40 14.18
N GLU A 61 -6.82 1.98 14.31
CA GLU A 61 -7.48 2.19 15.61
C GLU A 61 -7.67 0.87 16.37
N ALA A 62 -8.09 -0.19 15.68
CA ALA A 62 -8.23 -1.52 16.29
C ALA A 62 -6.88 -2.09 16.73
N SER A 63 -5.84 -1.96 15.91
CA SER A 63 -4.47 -2.38 16.26
C SER A 63 -3.96 -1.63 17.49
N ASP A 64 -4.17 -0.31 17.55
CA ASP A 64 -3.74 0.54 18.67
C ASP A 64 -4.52 0.21 19.96
N ALA A 65 -5.77 -0.23 19.83
CA ALA A 65 -6.58 -0.77 20.93
C ALA A 65 -6.20 -2.21 21.34
N GLY A 66 -5.21 -2.84 20.70
CA GLY A 66 -4.69 -4.15 21.05
C GLY A 66 -5.29 -5.33 20.29
N ASP A 67 -6.06 -5.11 19.22
CA ASP A 67 -6.56 -6.19 18.36
C ASP A 67 -5.41 -6.85 17.59
N GLN A 68 -5.14 -8.11 17.93
CA GLN A 68 -4.05 -8.89 17.32
C GLN A 68 -4.27 -9.18 15.83
N ARG A 69 -5.53 -9.33 15.37
CA ARG A 69 -5.85 -9.57 13.95
C ARG A 69 -5.59 -8.32 13.14
N ALA A 70 -6.01 -7.15 13.65
CA ALA A 70 -5.74 -5.88 13.01
C ALA A 70 -4.22 -5.61 12.90
N ARG A 71 -3.47 -5.84 13.99
CA ARG A 71 -2.01 -5.73 13.98
C ARG A 71 -1.35 -6.66 12.96
N ALA A 72 -1.77 -7.92 12.90
CA ALA A 72 -1.25 -8.88 11.93
C ALA A 72 -1.57 -8.46 10.49
N ALA A 73 -2.77 -7.94 10.23
CA ALA A 73 -3.16 -7.45 8.91
C ALA A 73 -2.29 -6.27 8.44
N LEU A 74 -1.99 -5.31 9.33
CA LEU A 74 -1.08 -4.21 9.04
C LEU A 74 0.33 -4.69 8.72
N GLU A 75 0.85 -5.67 9.47
CA GLU A 75 2.18 -6.22 9.20
C GLU A 75 2.26 -6.94 7.85
N VAL A 76 1.21 -7.66 7.45
CA VAL A 76 1.10 -8.25 6.10
C VAL A 76 1.07 -7.16 5.03
N TYR A 77 0.31 -6.08 5.26
CA TYR A 77 0.22 -4.93 4.37
C TYR A 77 1.58 -4.22 4.20
N TYR A 78 2.28 -3.91 5.29
CA TYR A 78 3.61 -3.30 5.28
C TYR A 78 4.67 -4.20 4.68
N HIS A 79 4.61 -5.51 4.94
CA HIS A 79 5.49 -6.49 4.32
C HIS A 79 5.35 -6.46 2.79
N ARG A 80 4.12 -6.47 2.28
CA ARG A 80 3.89 -6.45 0.83
C ARG A 80 4.32 -5.12 0.19
N LEU A 81 4.09 -3.99 0.86
CA LEU A 81 4.61 -2.69 0.41
C LEU A 81 6.15 -2.70 0.32
N ARG A 82 6.84 -3.13 1.38
CA ARG A 82 8.31 -3.24 1.40
C ARG A 82 8.84 -4.13 0.29
N HIS A 83 8.17 -5.24 0.01
CA HIS A 83 8.52 -6.12 -1.10
C HIS A 83 8.53 -5.36 -2.44
N TYR A 84 7.46 -4.61 -2.75
CA TYR A 84 7.38 -3.85 -4.00
C TYR A 84 8.37 -2.68 -4.06
N VAL A 85 8.60 -1.97 -2.95
CA VAL A 85 9.65 -0.95 -2.87
C VAL A 85 11.01 -1.55 -3.21
N GLY A 86 11.37 -2.68 -2.58
CA GLY A 86 12.64 -3.36 -2.85
C GLY A 86 12.75 -3.90 -4.28
N ALA A 87 11.67 -4.48 -4.82
CA ALA A 87 11.64 -4.98 -6.19
C ALA A 87 11.88 -3.86 -7.21
N PHE A 88 11.18 -2.73 -7.07
CA PHE A 88 11.36 -1.58 -7.97
C PHE A 88 12.71 -0.90 -7.77
N TYR A 89 13.22 -0.84 -6.54
CA TYR A 89 14.57 -0.36 -6.28
C TYR A 89 15.60 -1.16 -7.08
N ALA A 90 15.53 -2.49 -7.02
CA ALA A 90 16.44 -3.37 -7.74
C ALA A 90 16.33 -3.22 -9.27
N GLN A 91 15.13 -3.01 -9.79
CA GLN A 91 14.89 -2.82 -11.24
C GLN A 91 15.42 -1.47 -11.76
N LEU A 92 15.28 -0.40 -10.98
CA LEU A 92 15.76 0.93 -11.36
C LEU A 92 17.28 1.09 -11.22
N GLY A 93 17.90 0.33 -10.33
CA GLY A 93 19.33 0.41 -10.00
C GLY A 93 19.67 1.64 -9.15
N ARG A 94 19.29 2.84 -9.63
CA ARG A 94 19.34 4.09 -8.86
C ARG A 94 17.93 4.61 -8.62
N VAL A 95 17.62 4.92 -7.36
CA VAL A 95 16.36 5.53 -6.97
C VAL A 95 16.64 6.91 -6.40
N ASP A 96 16.14 7.96 -7.05
CA ASP A 96 16.27 9.33 -6.56
C ASP A 96 15.18 9.68 -5.54
N ALA A 97 13.98 9.14 -5.72
CA ALA A 97 12.86 9.40 -4.82
C ALA A 97 11.87 8.23 -4.69
N ILE A 98 11.21 8.18 -3.53
CA ILE A 98 10.01 7.38 -3.26
C ILE A 98 8.88 8.35 -2.90
N VAL A 99 7.75 8.23 -3.58
CA VAL A 99 6.60 9.12 -3.39
C VAL A 99 5.43 8.34 -2.81
N PHE A 100 4.88 8.84 -1.71
CA PHE A 100 3.57 8.42 -1.19
C PHE A 100 2.50 9.39 -1.66
N THR A 101 1.38 8.85 -2.10
CA THR A 101 0.23 9.60 -2.60
C THR A 101 -1.08 8.85 -2.30
N ALA A 102 -2.21 9.42 -2.72
CA ALA A 102 -3.57 8.95 -2.47
C ALA A 102 -3.92 8.90 -0.97
N GLY A 103 -5.19 8.60 -0.69
CA GLY A 103 -5.76 8.73 0.66
C GLY A 103 -4.91 8.13 1.80
N VAL A 104 -4.43 6.88 1.66
CA VAL A 104 -3.61 6.24 2.69
C VAL A 104 -2.19 6.79 2.74
N GLY A 105 -1.53 6.92 1.58
CA GLY A 105 -0.14 7.36 1.51
C GLY A 105 0.04 8.80 2.00
N GLU A 106 -0.95 9.66 1.78
CA GLU A 106 -0.93 11.06 2.21
C GLU A 106 -1.18 11.22 3.71
N ASN A 107 -2.14 10.47 4.25
CA ASN A 107 -2.75 10.75 5.55
C ASN A 107 -2.34 9.80 6.68
N VAL A 108 -1.65 8.70 6.41
CA VAL A 108 -1.31 7.69 7.43
C VAL A 108 0.21 7.56 7.61
N PRO A 109 0.82 8.34 8.53
CA PRO A 109 2.26 8.29 8.81
C PRO A 109 2.79 6.89 9.15
N ALA A 110 1.99 6.09 9.87
CA ALA A 110 2.35 4.73 10.26
C ALA A 110 2.55 3.81 9.04
N VAL A 111 1.75 4.00 7.98
CA VAL A 111 1.91 3.23 6.74
C VAL A 111 3.23 3.57 6.06
N ARG A 112 3.57 4.85 5.96
CA ARG A 112 4.85 5.29 5.36
C ARG A 112 6.05 4.74 6.13
N ALA A 113 5.99 4.82 7.46
CA ALA A 113 7.02 4.25 8.33
C ALA A 113 7.13 2.73 8.19
N GLY A 114 6.01 2.00 8.26
CA GLY A 114 5.98 0.54 8.12
C GLY A 114 6.47 0.07 6.75
N ALA A 115 6.12 0.80 5.68
CA ALA A 115 6.50 0.50 4.30
C ALA A 115 7.98 0.71 4.00
N LEU A 116 8.71 1.48 4.80
CA LEU A 116 10.14 1.77 4.60
C LEU A 116 11.06 1.24 5.71
N ARG A 117 10.47 0.64 6.76
CA ARG A 117 11.20 0.11 7.91
C ARG A 117 12.24 -0.94 7.51
N GLY A 118 13.50 -0.71 7.90
CA GLY A 118 14.62 -1.63 7.64
C GLY A 118 15.29 -1.44 6.28
N LEU A 119 14.98 -0.35 5.56
CA LEU A 119 15.57 -0.03 4.25
C LEU A 119 16.68 1.03 4.32
N GLU A 120 17.19 1.33 5.51
CA GLU A 120 18.26 2.32 5.74
C GLU A 120 19.53 1.91 4.98
N GLY A 121 19.82 0.61 4.87
CA GLY A 121 20.94 0.10 4.06
C GLY A 121 20.84 0.43 2.57
N LEU A 122 19.64 0.68 2.06
CA LEU A 122 19.38 1.15 0.69
C LEU A 122 19.45 2.69 0.59
N GLY A 123 19.78 3.39 1.68
CA GLY A 123 19.87 4.85 1.76
C GLY A 123 18.51 5.53 1.87
N ILE A 124 17.52 4.83 2.42
CA ILE A 124 16.16 5.36 2.65
C ILE A 124 16.01 5.59 4.15
N GLU A 125 16.03 6.86 4.56
CA GLU A 125 15.93 7.25 5.95
C GLU A 125 14.78 8.25 6.14
N LEU A 126 13.79 7.86 6.94
CA LEU A 126 12.66 8.72 7.28
C LEU A 126 13.01 9.66 8.43
N ASP A 127 12.57 10.90 8.33
CA ASP A 127 12.53 11.83 9.46
C ASP A 127 11.20 11.62 10.19
N PRO A 128 11.20 11.15 11.46
CA PRO A 128 9.98 10.86 12.18
C PRO A 128 9.07 12.09 12.40
N GLU A 129 9.66 13.26 12.61
CA GLU A 129 8.91 14.50 12.86
C GLU A 129 8.26 15.00 11.57
N ARG A 130 9.03 15.07 10.48
CA ARG A 130 8.49 15.44 9.14
C ARG A 130 7.44 14.44 8.67
N ASN A 131 7.63 13.15 8.96
CA ASN A 131 6.64 12.13 8.62
C ASN A 131 5.35 12.27 9.43
N ALA A 132 5.43 12.63 10.72
CA ALA A 132 4.26 12.81 11.59
C ALA A 132 3.52 14.15 11.39
N ALA A 133 4.15 15.13 10.73
CA ALA A 133 3.57 16.43 10.47
C ALA A 133 2.24 16.33 9.70
N ARG A 134 1.26 17.17 10.08
CA ARG A 134 -0.11 17.19 9.51
C ARG A 134 -0.25 18.07 8.27
N ASP A 135 0.85 18.40 7.62
CA ASP A 135 0.85 19.23 6.41
C ASP A 135 0.17 18.52 5.25
N ARG A 136 -0.66 19.25 4.50
CA ARG A 136 -1.49 18.71 3.40
C ARG A 136 -0.89 18.91 2.01
N GLY A 137 0.24 19.60 1.91
CA GLY A 137 0.92 19.86 0.64
C GLY A 137 1.97 18.81 0.29
N ALA A 138 2.56 19.00 -0.88
CA ALA A 138 3.76 18.29 -1.29
C ALA A 138 4.90 18.59 -0.30
N ARG A 139 5.52 17.55 0.25
CA ARG A 139 6.54 17.69 1.31
C ARG A 139 7.55 16.55 1.29
N ARG A 140 8.77 16.86 1.72
CA ARG A 140 9.81 15.85 2.00
C ARG A 140 9.65 15.33 3.43
N ILE A 141 9.69 14.01 3.58
CA ILE A 141 9.56 13.31 4.87
C ILE A 141 10.80 12.46 5.20
N SER A 142 11.83 12.52 4.38
CA SER A 142 13.12 11.88 4.63
C SER A 142 14.04 12.80 5.43
N SER A 143 15.01 12.22 6.14
CA SER A 143 16.11 12.95 6.76
C SER A 143 16.95 13.67 5.69
N ASP A 144 17.78 14.61 6.12
CA ASP A 144 18.69 15.32 5.22
C ASP A 144 19.86 14.41 4.75
N ASP A 145 20.20 13.39 5.56
CA ASP A 145 21.22 12.38 5.24
C ASP A 145 20.72 11.26 4.32
N SER A 146 19.39 11.14 4.14
CA SER A 146 18.81 10.14 3.26
C SER A 146 19.25 10.33 1.81
N ARG A 147 19.91 9.32 1.24
CA ARG A 147 20.34 9.31 -0.18
C ARG A 147 19.15 9.31 -1.14
N VAL A 148 18.07 8.64 -0.75
CA VAL A 148 16.81 8.62 -1.49
C VAL A 148 15.85 9.62 -0.85
N ALA A 149 15.32 10.55 -1.64
CA ALA A 149 14.30 11.46 -1.15
C ALA A 149 12.98 10.71 -0.95
N VAL A 150 12.42 10.75 0.26
CA VAL A 150 11.05 10.27 0.52
C VAL A 150 10.12 11.47 0.58
N LEU A 151 9.05 11.44 -0.23
CA LEU A 151 8.10 12.53 -0.40
C LEU A 151 6.67 12.07 -0.14
N VAL A 152 5.82 13.01 0.29
CA VAL A 152 4.36 12.90 0.15
C VAL A 152 3.93 13.92 -0.89
N ILE A 153 3.23 13.49 -1.93
CA ILE A 153 2.71 14.36 -2.99
C ILE A 153 1.22 14.07 -3.14
N PRO A 154 0.32 15.01 -2.81
CA PRO A 154 -1.11 14.83 -3.02
C PRO A 154 -1.44 14.59 -4.49
N THR A 155 -2.29 13.61 -4.75
CA THR A 155 -2.83 13.37 -6.10
C THR A 155 -4.08 14.21 -6.32
N ASP A 156 -4.22 14.75 -7.53
CA ASP A 156 -5.43 15.44 -8.01
C ASP A 156 -5.81 14.81 -9.36
N GLU A 157 -6.59 13.72 -9.29
CA GLU A 157 -6.99 12.97 -10.48
C GLU A 157 -7.91 13.81 -11.36
N GLU A 158 -8.79 14.60 -10.76
CA GLU A 158 -9.72 15.49 -11.45
C GLU A 158 -9.00 16.57 -12.27
N LEU A 159 -7.96 17.19 -11.72
CA LEU A 159 -7.15 18.17 -12.44
C LEU A 159 -6.40 17.55 -13.62
N GLU A 160 -5.87 16.33 -13.46
CA GLU A 160 -5.21 15.63 -14.56
C GLU A 160 -6.20 15.28 -15.68
N ILE A 161 -7.39 14.77 -15.33
CA ILE A 161 -8.47 14.52 -16.30
C ILE A 161 -8.85 15.81 -17.03
N ALA A 162 -8.98 16.93 -16.33
CA ALA A 162 -9.33 18.22 -16.93
C ALA A 162 -8.25 18.71 -17.92
N ARG A 163 -6.96 18.60 -17.54
CA ARG A 163 -5.83 18.97 -18.40
C ARG A 163 -5.77 18.11 -19.66
N GLN A 164 -5.92 16.80 -19.52
CA GLN A 164 -5.93 15.89 -20.67
C GLN A 164 -7.12 16.17 -21.58
N SER A 165 -8.32 16.40 -21.02
CA SER A 165 -9.51 16.76 -21.79
C SER A 165 -9.33 18.07 -22.56
N LEU A 166 -8.65 19.06 -21.98
CA LEU A 166 -8.34 20.31 -22.66
C LEU A 166 -7.28 20.11 -23.77
N SER A 167 -6.35 19.18 -23.62
CA SER A 167 -5.27 18.97 -24.59
C SER A 167 -5.72 18.39 -25.95
N VAL A 168 -6.96 17.90 -26.02
CA VAL A 168 -7.54 17.27 -27.22
C VAL A 168 -8.63 18.12 -27.89
N VAL A 169 -8.84 19.36 -27.43
CA VAL A 169 -9.77 20.33 -28.03
C VAL A 169 -9.07 21.57 -28.58
#